data_AF-A0A7S8J102-F1
#
_entry.id   AF-A0A7S8J102-F1
#
_cell.length_a   1.000
_cell.length_b   1.000
_cell.length_c   1.000
_cell.angle_alpha   90.00
_cell.angle_beta   90.00
_cell.angle_gamma   90.00
#
_symmetry.space_group_name_H-M   'P 1'
#
loop_
_entity.id
_entity.type
_entity.pdbx_description
1 polymer ?
#
loop_
_entity_poly.entity_id
_entity_poly.type
_entity_poly.pdbx_seq_one_letter_code
_entity_poly.pdbx_strand_id
1 'polypeptide(L)'
;MSCSRCHGLMIRDHFLDFDGTIGHMWANGYRCMNCGNVHDPVIEQHRHARKQQALPIHNSEHESRKNDLIPESQTVILRAA
;
A
#
# COMPACT_ATOMS: atom_id res chain seq x y z
N MET A 1 -1.68 -7.10 -23.64
CA MET A 1 -1.56 -7.84 -22.37
C MET A 1 -2.96 -8.04 -21.78
N SER A 2 -3.19 -9.13 -21.05
CA SER A 2 -4.50 -9.46 -20.48
C SER A 2 -4.39 -9.60 -18.97
N CYS A 3 -5.44 -9.18 -18.26
CA CYS A 3 -5.46 -9.22 -16.80
C CYS A 3 -5.42 -10.65 -16.26
N SER A 4 -4.54 -10.94 -15.30
CA SER A 4 -4.44 -12.27 -14.66
C SER A 4 -5.68 -12.68 -13.85
N ARG A 5 -6.54 -11.72 -13.45
CA ARG A 5 -7.76 -11.99 -12.66
C ARG A 5 -8.99 -12.27 -13.52
N CYS A 6 -9.20 -11.46 -14.56
CA CYS A 6 -10.46 -11.48 -15.33
C CYS A 6 -10.24 -11.61 -16.84
N HIS A 7 -8.99 -11.77 -17.28
CA HIS A 7 -8.59 -11.81 -18.70
C HIS A 7 -8.98 -10.57 -19.52
N GLY A 8 -9.38 -9.48 -18.84
CA GLY A 8 -9.81 -8.23 -19.46
C GLY A 8 -8.64 -7.39 -19.97
N LEU A 9 -8.98 -6.30 -20.65
CA LEU A 9 -8.00 -5.36 -21.21
C LEU A 9 -7.23 -4.69 -20.09
N MET A 10 -5.92 -4.62 -20.27
CA MET A 10 -5.06 -3.77 -19.44
C MET A 10 -4.52 -2.63 -20.29
N ILE A 11 -4.33 -1.49 -19.65
CA ILE A 11 -3.72 -0.30 -20.25
C ILE A 11 -2.59 0.20 -19.35
N ARG A 12 -1.61 0.91 -19.94
CA ARG A 12 -0.58 1.58 -19.16
C ARG A 12 -1.21 2.76 -18.42
N ASP A 13 -0.87 2.92 -17.16
CA ASP A 13 -1.39 3.95 -16.26
C ASP A 13 -0.24 4.53 -15.42
N HIS A 14 -0.41 5.76 -14.94
CA HIS A 14 0.57 6.46 -14.10
C HIS A 14 0.04 6.54 -12.67
N PHE A 15 0.79 5.98 -11.74
CA PHE A 15 0.45 5.94 -10.32
C PHE A 15 1.29 6.97 -9.57
N LEU A 16 0.67 7.66 -8.62
CA LEU A 16 1.37 8.54 -7.71
C LEU A 16 1.95 7.73 -6.55
N ASP A 17 3.27 7.82 -6.38
CA ASP A 17 3.98 7.29 -5.23
C ASP A 17 4.37 8.44 -4.30
N PHE A 18 3.71 8.52 -3.14
CA PHE A 18 3.95 9.56 -2.14
C PHE A 18 5.17 9.28 -1.27
N ASP A 19 5.56 8.02 -1.14
CA ASP A 19 6.72 7.58 -0.36
C ASP A 19 7.98 7.46 -1.24
N GLY A 20 7.83 7.70 -2.55
CA GLY A 20 8.92 7.69 -3.53
C GLY A 20 10.00 8.73 -3.23
N THR A 21 11.23 8.44 -3.65
CA THR A 21 12.35 9.40 -3.56
C THR A 21 12.01 10.70 -4.29
N ILE A 22 12.36 11.83 -3.70
CA ILE A 22 12.13 13.18 -4.24
C ILE A 22 12.52 13.20 -5.73
N GLY A 23 11.55 13.50 -6.60
CA GLY A 23 11.72 13.54 -8.06
C GLY A 23 11.15 12.36 -8.85
N HIS A 24 10.76 11.26 -8.20
CA HIS A 24 10.15 10.08 -8.84
C HIS A 24 8.73 9.78 -8.31
N MET A 25 7.87 10.80 -8.22
CA MET A 25 6.50 10.64 -7.73
C MET A 25 5.59 9.85 -8.69
N TRP A 26 6.05 9.55 -9.91
CA TRP A 26 5.25 8.87 -10.93
C TRP A 26 5.80 7.46 -11.20
N ALA A 27 5.05 6.45 -10.80
CA ALA A 27 5.31 5.05 -11.13
C ALA A 27 4.49 4.65 -12.37
N ASN A 28 5.12 3.90 -13.28
CA ASN A 28 4.44 3.35 -14.45
C ASN A 28 3.96 1.93 -14.14
N GLY A 29 2.67 1.67 -14.34
CA GLY A 29 2.12 0.33 -14.18
C GLY A 29 1.02 0.03 -15.19
N TYR A 30 0.38 -1.12 -15.04
CA TYR A 30 -0.74 -1.52 -15.88
C TYR A 30 -2.01 -1.71 -15.06
N ARG A 31 -3.09 -1.06 -15.45
CA ARG A 31 -4.41 -1.20 -14.82
C ARG A 31 -5.37 -1.95 -15.74
N CYS A 32 -6.07 -2.94 -15.19
CA CYS A 32 -7.17 -3.58 -15.89
C CYS A 32 -8.41 -2.68 -15.91
N MET A 33 -8.96 -2.43 -17.09
CA MET A 33 -10.17 -1.61 -17.26
C MET A 33 -11.45 -2.32 -16.80
N ASN A 34 -11.43 -3.65 -16.70
CA ASN A 34 -12.61 -4.43 -16.31
C ASN A 34 -12.72 -4.64 -14.80
N CYS A 35 -11.61 -4.97 -14.12
CA CYS A 35 -11.63 -5.34 -12.68
C CYS A 35 -10.73 -4.46 -11.80
N GLY A 36 -10.02 -3.49 -12.38
CA GLY A 36 -9.13 -2.60 -11.63
C GLY A 36 -7.84 -3.25 -11.12
N ASN A 37 -7.54 -4.51 -11.46
CA ASN A 37 -6.28 -5.14 -11.06
C ASN A 37 -5.09 -4.34 -11.60
N VAL A 38 -4.18 -3.97 -10.70
CA VAL A 38 -2.95 -3.27 -11.03
C VAL A 38 -1.80 -4.27 -11.06
N HIS A 39 -1.04 -4.25 -12.16
CA HIS A 39 0.21 -4.96 -12.33
C HIS A 39 1.34 -3.93 -12.33
N ASP A 40 2.02 -3.86 -11.20
CA ASP A 40 3.18 -3.02 -10.94
C ASP A 40 4.19 -3.88 -10.15
N PRO A 41 5.47 -3.97 -10.56
CA PRO A 41 6.43 -4.87 -9.92
C PRO A 41 6.60 -4.62 -8.41
N VAL A 42 6.56 -3.35 -7.99
CA VAL A 42 6.72 -2.96 -6.59
C VAL A 42 5.46 -3.35 -5.80
N ILE A 43 4.27 -3.04 -6.32
CA ILE A 43 3.00 -3.45 -5.70
C ILE A 43 2.91 -4.97 -5.59
N GLU A 44 3.32 -5.72 -6.62
CA GLU A 44 3.33 -7.19 -6.57
C GLU A 44 4.33 -7.70 -5.52
N GLN A 45 5.54 -7.16 -5.47
CA GLN A 45 6.52 -7.52 -4.45
C GLN A 45 5.97 -7.30 -3.03
N HIS A 46 5.33 -6.15 -2.77
CA HIS A 46 4.71 -5.87 -1.47
C HIS A 46 3.54 -6.83 -1.17
N ARG A 47 2.72 -7.20 -2.18
CA ARG A 47 1.66 -8.20 -2.02
C ARG A 47 2.24 -9.57 -1.65
N HIS A 48 3.31 -9.99 -2.30
CA HIS A 48 3.98 -11.26 -1.99
C HIS A 48 4.57 -11.26 -0.58
N ALA A 49 5.27 -10.19 -0.18
CA ALA A 49 5.81 -10.04 1.16
C ALA A 49 4.71 -10.06 2.24
N ARG A 50 3.58 -9.36 2.03
CA ARG A 50 2.45 -9.38 2.98
C ARG A 50 1.75 -10.73 3.07
N LYS A 51 1.60 -11.46 1.98
CA LYS A 51 1.01 -12.82 2.00
C LYS A 51 1.83 -13.79 2.84
N GLN A 52 3.16 -13.62 2.88
CA GLN A 52 4.05 -14.43 3.73
C GLN A 52 3.94 -14.03 5.22
N GLN A 53 3.53 -12.80 5.53
CA GLN A 53 3.40 -12.28 6.89
C GLN A 53 1.97 -12.40 7.47
N ALA A 54 0.98 -12.73 6.64
CA ALA A 54 -0.39 -12.91 7.09
C ALA A 54 -0.53 -14.22 7.89
N LEU A 55 -0.29 -14.13 9.20
CA LEU A 55 -0.82 -15.11 10.16
C LEU A 55 -2.35 -15.15 10.02
N PRO A 56 -2.99 -16.33 10.13
CA PRO A 56 -4.44 -16.43 10.03
C PRO A 56 -5.07 -15.55 11.12
N ILE A 57 -5.88 -14.57 10.70
CA ILE A 57 -6.75 -13.84 11.62
C ILE A 57 -7.77 -14.87 12.13
N HIS A 58 -7.50 -15.43 13.32
CA HIS A 58 -8.48 -16.23 14.02
C HIS A 58 -9.55 -15.27 14.53
N ASN A 59 -10.76 -15.37 13.98
CA ASN A 59 -11.93 -14.67 14.49
C ASN A 59 -12.29 -15.27 15.86
N SER A 60 -11.62 -14.84 16.92
CA SER A 60 -12.16 -14.93 18.27
C SER A 60 -12.59 -13.54 18.70
N GLU A 61 -13.90 -13.32 18.69
CA GLU A 61 -14.54 -12.23 19.41
C GLU A 61 -14.11 -12.31 20.89
N HIS A 62 -13.26 -11.41 21.38
CA HIS A 62 -13.27 -11.05 22.79
C HIS A 62 -12.54 -9.73 23.10
N GLU A 63 -13.38 -8.75 23.46
CA GLU A 63 -13.18 -7.69 24.45
C GLU A 63 -11.95 -6.76 24.36
N SER A 64 -12.27 -5.53 23.98
CA SER A 64 -11.59 -4.26 24.27
C SER A 64 -10.63 -4.26 25.47
N ARG A 65 -9.35 -3.98 25.22
CA ARG A 65 -8.49 -3.27 26.19
C ARG A 65 -7.63 -2.25 25.47
N LYS A 66 -8.09 -0.99 25.49
CA LYS A 66 -7.25 0.18 25.26
C LYS A 66 -6.12 0.15 26.28
N ASN A 67 -4.89 0.00 25.81
CA ASN A 67 -3.71 0.44 26.54
C ASN A 67 -2.98 1.40 25.60
N ASP A 68 -3.32 2.68 25.75
CA ASP A 68 -2.55 3.79 25.22
C ASP A 68 -1.15 3.75 25.82
N LEU A 69 -0.14 3.53 24.98
CA LEU A 69 1.23 3.93 25.28
C LEU A 69 1.90 4.36 23.98
N ILE A 70 1.61 5.59 23.57
CA ILE A 70 2.46 6.36 22.65
C ILE A 70 3.65 6.84 23.49
N PRO A 71 4.89 6.40 23.26
CA PRO A 71 6.04 7.06 23.85
C PRO A 71 6.22 8.41 23.15
N GLU A 72 6.25 9.45 23.97
CA GLU A 72 6.41 10.83 23.57
C GLU A 72 7.61 11.03 22.63
N SER A 73 7.35 11.67 21.49
CA SER A 73 8.38 12.39 20.73
C SER A 73 7.75 13.64 20.14
N GLN A 74 7.19 14.48 21.02
CA GLN A 74 6.97 15.90 20.73
C GLN A 74 8.20 16.67 21.20
N THR A 75 8.97 17.24 20.28
CA THR A 75 9.42 18.66 20.31
C THR A 75 10.45 18.89 19.21
N VAL A 76 10.08 19.62 18.15
CA VAL A 76 10.76 20.85 17.71
C VAL A 76 9.78 21.62 16.79
N ILE A 77 8.95 22.48 17.38
CA ILE A 77 8.59 23.74 16.71
C ILE A 77 9.10 24.83 17.64
N LEU A 78 10.31 25.32 17.36
CA LEU A 78 10.76 26.59 17.89
C LEU A 78 10.66 27.64 16.78
N ARG A 79 9.89 28.66 17.13
CA ARG A 79 9.51 29.86 16.38
C ARG A 79 10.74 30.58 15.81
N ALA A 80 10.66 30.98 14.55
CA ALA A 80 11.51 32.05 14.02
C ALA A 80 10.92 33.40 14.48
N ALA A 81 11.81 34.25 15.01
CA ALA A 81 11.54 35.62 15.43
C ALA A 81 11.33 36.55 14.23
#